data_AF-A0A7S0CTX8-F1
#
_entry.id   AF-A0A7S0CTX8-F1
#
_cell.length_a   1.000
_cell.length_b   1.000
_cell.length_c   1.000
_cell.angle_alpha   90.00
_cell.angle_beta   90.00
_cell.angle_gamma   90.00
#
_symmetry.space_group_name_H-M   'P 1'
#
loop_
_entity.id
_entity.type
_entity.pdbx_description
1 polymer ?
#
loop_
_entity_poly.entity_id
_entity_poly.type
_entity_poly.pdbx_seq_one_letter_code
_entity_poly.pdbx_strand_id
1 'polypeptide(L)'
;MPTKKIPHLKQLMEDQKRVEAMTATFEGLFLDYSRQCATSKTMELLFDLALKAGVLEKFKEMASGKKINTTEGRAVMHMALRADPTDKFEVDGKDVVKPVHEVLSKIKAFSEKVRSGAWKGSTGKPITNIVAVGIGGSYLGAEFVAEALSTGPAAKGAEGRTLRFLANVDPVAVERALRGLKAESTMVVVISKTFTTAETMLNARTLRKWIVDSLGEKAVPLHMIACSASPEKVKAFGINPNNMFTFWSWVGGRYSVSSAVGMMPLALHYGFDTCREFLKGLRSVDRHLLSAPPRNNLPLIMGLLGVWNSSFLGHKTRAIACYAQAMLKFAPHIQQVDMESNGKRVSLEGITLPYSTGEVNFGEPGTNGQHSFYQLFHQGQVVPVDFIGFIKSNYAIDNTKTGETVSNHDELMSNFFAQPDALAYGKGPEELKKEGVAELLIPHKTFPGNRPSNMLLVDSLTPYSVGQMLGLYEHRTGVQGFIWGINSFDQFGVELGKVLGKKVRKQLQESRQEGAKVAGFNASTTKMLQMFLAGEKKESKL
;
A
#
# COMPACT_ATOMS: atom_id res chain seq x y z
N MET A 1 -20.25 -9.89 -33.63
CA MET A 1 -21.57 -10.20 -33.03
C MET A 1 -22.01 -8.99 -32.23
N PRO A 2 -23.25 -8.50 -32.38
CA PRO A 2 -23.75 -7.43 -31.51
C PRO A 2 -23.76 -7.96 -30.08
N THR A 3 -22.87 -7.44 -29.23
CA THR A 3 -22.86 -7.74 -27.81
C THR A 3 -24.19 -7.26 -27.24
N LYS A 4 -25.01 -8.17 -26.68
CA LYS A 4 -26.18 -7.77 -25.91
C LYS A 4 -25.70 -6.75 -24.87
N LYS A 5 -26.20 -5.51 -24.97
CA LYS A 5 -25.85 -4.43 -24.05
C LYS A 5 -26.21 -4.89 -22.63
N ILE A 6 -25.26 -4.83 -21.71
CA ILE A 6 -25.51 -5.16 -20.31
C ILE A 6 -26.58 -4.20 -19.79
N PRO A 7 -27.63 -4.71 -19.11
CA PRO A 7 -28.67 -3.86 -18.53
C PRO A 7 -28.07 -2.82 -17.57
N HIS A 8 -28.75 -1.69 -17.41
CA HIS A 8 -28.33 -0.66 -16.47
C HIS A 8 -28.32 -1.21 -15.04
N LEU A 9 -27.40 -0.77 -14.17
CA LEU A 9 -27.31 -1.23 -12.78
C LEU A 9 -28.65 -1.15 -12.03
N LYS A 10 -29.39 -0.05 -12.17
CA LYS A 10 -30.79 0.08 -11.68
C LYS A 10 -31.67 -1.15 -11.98
N GLN A 11 -31.62 -1.71 -13.19
CA GLN A 11 -32.36 -2.92 -13.56
C GLN A 11 -31.73 -4.19 -12.98
N LEU A 12 -30.39 -4.26 -12.96
CA LEU A 12 -29.67 -5.42 -12.40
C LEU A 12 -29.84 -5.57 -10.88
N MET A 13 -30.16 -4.48 -10.16
CA MET A 13 -30.42 -4.48 -8.73
C MET A 13 -31.85 -4.89 -8.37
N GLU A 14 -32.79 -4.93 -9.33
CA GLU A 14 -34.15 -5.45 -9.12
C GLU A 14 -34.16 -6.99 -9.00
N ASP A 15 -33.15 -7.66 -9.55
CA ASP A 15 -32.98 -9.11 -9.44
C ASP A 15 -32.34 -9.49 -8.09
N GLN A 16 -33.18 -9.73 -7.09
CA GLN A 16 -32.75 -10.11 -5.74
C GLN A 16 -31.86 -11.36 -5.73
N LYS A 17 -32.14 -12.36 -6.58
CA LYS A 17 -31.33 -13.58 -6.66
C LYS A 17 -29.92 -13.29 -7.17
N ARG A 18 -29.79 -12.38 -8.14
CA ARG A 18 -28.48 -11.90 -8.59
C ARG A 18 -27.75 -11.16 -7.48
N VAL A 19 -28.43 -10.25 -6.76
CA VAL A 19 -27.83 -9.49 -5.66
C VAL A 19 -27.27 -10.45 -4.60
N GLU A 20 -28.07 -11.42 -4.14
CA GLU A 20 -27.65 -12.44 -3.18
C GLU A 20 -26.46 -13.26 -3.70
N ALA A 21 -26.50 -13.69 -4.96
CA ALA A 21 -25.44 -14.46 -5.60
C ALA A 21 -24.15 -13.65 -5.87
N MET A 22 -24.20 -12.32 -5.75
CA MET A 22 -23.06 -11.41 -5.92
C MET A 22 -22.55 -10.86 -4.59
N THR A 23 -22.50 -11.76 -3.60
CA THR A 23 -21.88 -11.54 -2.30
C THR A 23 -20.90 -12.66 -1.98
N ALA A 24 -19.87 -12.37 -1.18
CA ALA A 24 -18.94 -13.35 -0.66
C ALA A 24 -18.48 -12.98 0.75
N THR A 25 -18.31 -13.98 1.62
CA THR A 25 -17.87 -13.78 3.00
C THR A 25 -16.62 -14.56 3.33
N PHE A 26 -15.78 -13.98 4.18
CA PHE A 26 -14.60 -14.66 4.73
C PHE A 26 -14.20 -14.00 6.05
N GLU A 27 -14.29 -14.74 7.16
CA GLU A 27 -13.74 -14.34 8.48
C GLU A 27 -13.92 -12.85 8.85
N GLY A 28 -15.18 -12.39 8.95
CA GLY A 28 -15.50 -10.99 9.30
C GLY A 28 -15.36 -9.97 8.17
N LEU A 29 -15.10 -10.44 6.94
CA LEU A 29 -15.17 -9.67 5.70
C LEU A 29 -16.43 -10.04 4.93
N PHE A 30 -17.21 -9.04 4.54
CA PHE A 30 -18.38 -9.17 3.66
C PHE A 30 -18.17 -8.32 2.40
N LEU A 31 -18.04 -8.98 1.26
CA LEU A 31 -17.92 -8.34 -0.05
C LEU A 31 -19.27 -8.40 -0.78
N ASP A 32 -19.87 -7.25 -1.05
CA ASP A 32 -20.95 -7.07 -2.01
C ASP A 32 -20.37 -6.49 -3.30
N TYR A 33 -20.50 -7.25 -4.38
CA TYR A 33 -20.09 -6.85 -5.73
C TYR A 33 -21.27 -6.79 -6.71
N SER A 34 -22.50 -6.75 -6.19
CA SER A 34 -23.75 -6.69 -6.98
C SER A 34 -23.88 -5.41 -7.80
N ARG A 35 -23.22 -4.33 -7.37
CA ARG A 35 -23.16 -3.03 -8.07
C ARG A 35 -22.07 -2.99 -9.16
N GLN A 36 -21.60 -4.14 -9.63
CA GLN A 36 -20.77 -4.24 -10.82
C GLN A 36 -21.63 -4.33 -12.08
N CYS A 37 -21.21 -3.71 -13.18
CA CYS A 37 -21.83 -3.81 -14.50
C CYS A 37 -21.59 -5.20 -15.12
N ALA A 38 -22.05 -6.24 -14.44
CA ALA A 38 -21.81 -7.65 -14.72
C ALA A 38 -23.07 -8.47 -14.38
N THR A 39 -23.41 -9.42 -15.24
CA THR A 39 -24.47 -10.40 -14.96
C THR A 39 -23.89 -11.65 -14.29
N SER A 40 -24.74 -12.54 -13.77
CA SER A 40 -24.29 -13.86 -13.29
C SER A 40 -23.52 -14.61 -14.39
N LYS A 41 -23.95 -14.49 -15.64
CA LYS A 41 -23.23 -15.07 -16.78
C LYS A 41 -21.87 -14.42 -17.02
N THR A 42 -21.76 -13.11 -16.83
CA THR A 42 -20.47 -12.40 -16.89
C THR A 42 -19.51 -12.96 -15.84
N MET A 43 -19.96 -13.13 -14.59
CA MET A 43 -19.13 -13.70 -13.53
C MET A 43 -18.70 -15.14 -13.83
N GLU A 44 -19.59 -16.00 -14.34
CA GLU A 44 -19.23 -17.35 -14.80
C GLU A 44 -18.13 -17.34 -15.86
N LEU A 45 -18.23 -16.44 -16.84
CA LEU A 45 -17.21 -16.30 -17.89
C LEU A 45 -15.89 -15.75 -17.34
N LEU A 46 -15.93 -14.87 -16.34
CA LEU A 46 -14.72 -14.39 -15.66
C LEU A 46 -14.05 -15.51 -14.85
N PHE A 47 -14.81 -16.39 -14.20
CA PHE A 47 -14.24 -17.56 -13.53
C PHE A 47 -13.66 -18.56 -14.55
N ASP A 48 -14.31 -18.78 -15.70
CA ASP A 48 -13.76 -19.58 -16.80
C ASP A 48 -12.47 -18.97 -17.37
N LEU A 49 -12.41 -17.64 -17.49
CA LEU A 49 -11.18 -16.92 -17.88
C LEU A 49 -10.06 -17.18 -16.86
N ALA A 50 -10.34 -17.11 -15.56
CA ALA A 50 -9.36 -17.39 -14.50
C ALA A 50 -8.83 -18.83 -14.56
N LEU A 51 -9.74 -19.78 -14.83
CA LEU A 51 -9.41 -21.19 -14.99
C LEU A 51 -8.48 -21.39 -16.19
N LYS A 52 -8.84 -20.84 -17.36
CA LYS A 52 -8.04 -20.93 -18.59
C LYS A 52 -6.69 -20.24 -18.48
N ALA A 53 -6.62 -19.13 -17.76
CA ALA A 53 -5.35 -18.44 -17.48
C ALA A 53 -4.51 -19.14 -16.38
N GLY A 54 -5.03 -20.19 -15.74
CA GLY A 54 -4.33 -20.94 -14.70
C GLY A 54 -4.01 -20.11 -13.46
N VAL A 55 -4.86 -19.15 -13.08
CA VAL A 55 -4.58 -18.17 -12.01
C VAL A 55 -4.26 -18.85 -10.68
N LEU A 56 -5.10 -19.79 -10.24
CA LEU A 56 -4.89 -20.49 -8.96
C LEU A 56 -3.66 -21.41 -9.01
N GLU A 57 -3.37 -22.02 -10.16
CA GLU A 57 -2.14 -22.81 -10.34
C GLU A 57 -0.90 -21.93 -10.25
N LYS A 58 -0.90 -20.74 -10.85
CA LYS A 58 0.19 -19.76 -10.70
C LYS A 58 0.38 -19.30 -9.24
N PHE A 59 -0.69 -19.17 -8.46
CA PHE A 59 -0.56 -18.93 -7.02
C PHE A 59 -0.01 -20.13 -6.25
N LYS A 60 -0.36 -21.37 -6.62
CA LYS A 60 0.26 -22.58 -6.06
C LYS A 60 1.74 -22.65 -6.41
N GLU A 61 2.12 -22.31 -7.63
CA GLU A 61 3.52 -22.18 -8.05
C GLU A 61 4.26 -21.09 -7.27
N MET A 62 3.60 -19.96 -7.00
CA MET A 62 4.12 -18.92 -6.12
C MET A 62 4.38 -19.48 -4.72
N ALA A 63 3.39 -20.15 -4.12
CA ALA A 63 3.48 -20.72 -2.79
C ALA A 63 4.51 -21.86 -2.69
N SER A 64 4.75 -22.59 -3.78
CA SER A 64 5.78 -23.64 -3.84
C SER A 64 7.21 -23.08 -4.04
N GLY A 65 7.36 -21.76 -4.13
CA GLY A 65 8.65 -21.10 -4.37
C GLY A 65 9.24 -21.28 -5.76
N LYS A 66 8.41 -21.62 -6.75
CA LYS A 66 8.83 -21.59 -8.15
C LYS A 66 9.28 -20.17 -8.51
N LYS A 67 10.27 -20.06 -9.39
CA LYS A 67 10.82 -18.78 -9.86
C LYS A 67 9.88 -18.10 -10.87
N ILE A 68 8.71 -17.68 -10.40
CA ILE A 68 7.67 -17.05 -11.24
C ILE A 68 8.00 -15.61 -11.65
N ASN A 69 8.93 -14.96 -10.97
CA ASN A 69 9.53 -13.72 -11.46
C ASN A 69 10.63 -14.12 -12.47
N THR A 70 10.21 -14.43 -13.69
CA THR A 70 11.06 -15.01 -14.75
C THR A 70 12.10 -14.04 -15.27
N THR A 71 11.79 -12.74 -15.35
CA THR A 71 12.70 -11.71 -15.87
C THR A 71 13.90 -11.47 -14.97
N GLU A 72 13.79 -11.80 -13.68
CA GLU A 72 14.88 -11.68 -12.71
C GLU A 72 15.34 -13.05 -12.18
N GLY A 73 14.74 -14.16 -12.62
CA GLY A 73 15.06 -15.52 -12.17
C GLY A 73 14.81 -15.75 -10.66
N ARG A 74 13.74 -15.17 -10.10
CA ARG A 74 13.49 -15.17 -8.64
C ARG A 74 12.16 -15.82 -8.26
N ALA A 75 12.16 -16.45 -7.09
CA ALA A 75 10.93 -16.81 -6.40
C ALA A 75 10.24 -15.56 -5.84
N VAL A 76 8.94 -15.66 -5.59
CA VAL A 76 8.11 -14.60 -5.00
C VAL A 76 7.43 -15.18 -3.78
N MET A 77 7.94 -14.85 -2.59
CA MET A 77 7.66 -15.65 -1.39
C MET A 77 7.20 -14.81 -0.19
N HIS A 78 6.48 -13.72 -0.45
CA HIS A 78 5.95 -12.88 0.64
C HIS A 78 4.94 -13.62 1.54
N MET A 79 4.29 -14.69 1.06
CA MET A 79 3.48 -15.62 1.87
C MET A 79 4.31 -16.32 2.96
N ALA A 80 5.57 -16.65 2.69
CA ALA A 80 6.44 -17.32 3.67
C ALA A 80 6.78 -16.42 4.88
N LEU A 81 6.69 -15.09 4.74
CA LEU A 81 6.96 -14.13 5.83
C LEU A 81 5.95 -14.19 6.97
N ARG A 82 4.80 -14.83 6.71
CA ARG A 82 3.63 -14.91 7.58
C ARG A 82 3.17 -16.35 7.79
N ALA A 83 4.01 -17.32 7.43
CA ALA A 83 3.80 -18.74 7.66
C ALA A 83 3.80 -19.07 9.18
N ASP A 84 3.15 -20.17 9.56
CA ASP A 84 3.44 -20.79 10.86
C ASP A 84 4.76 -21.57 10.79
N PRO A 85 5.38 -21.86 11.95
CA PRO A 85 6.59 -22.68 12.01
C PRO A 85 6.46 -24.08 11.41
N THR A 86 5.23 -24.59 11.25
CA THR A 86 4.96 -25.92 10.70
C THR A 86 4.58 -25.90 9.22
N ASP A 87 4.35 -24.74 8.63
CA ASP A 87 4.11 -24.64 7.19
C ASP A 87 5.41 -24.96 6.44
N LYS A 88 5.28 -25.38 5.18
CA LYS A 88 6.42 -25.70 4.32
C LYS A 88 6.47 -24.74 3.16
N PHE A 89 7.49 -23.90 3.15
CA PHE A 89 7.83 -23.03 2.04
C PHE A 89 9.31 -23.24 1.72
N GLU A 90 9.61 -23.52 0.46
CA GLU A 90 10.98 -23.78 0.02
C GLU A 90 11.34 -22.89 -1.16
N VAL A 91 12.60 -22.48 -1.26
CA VAL A 91 13.16 -21.83 -2.44
C VAL A 91 14.45 -22.55 -2.79
N ASP A 92 14.57 -23.04 -4.02
CA ASP A 92 15.71 -23.84 -4.48
C ASP A 92 16.01 -25.04 -3.54
N GLY A 93 14.95 -25.72 -3.07
CA GLY A 93 15.02 -26.89 -2.18
C GLY A 93 15.44 -26.58 -0.74
N LYS A 94 15.44 -25.31 -0.34
CA LYS A 94 15.79 -24.87 1.01
C LYS A 94 14.59 -24.30 1.73
N ASP A 95 14.35 -24.77 2.94
CA ASP A 95 13.35 -24.19 3.85
C ASP A 95 13.61 -22.70 4.10
N VAL A 96 12.60 -21.87 3.84
CA VAL A 96 12.65 -20.42 4.12
C VAL A 96 11.86 -20.02 5.36
N VAL A 97 11.01 -20.91 5.90
CA VAL A 97 10.17 -20.66 7.08
C VAL A 97 11.03 -20.53 8.33
N LYS A 98 11.98 -21.45 8.55
CA LYS A 98 12.86 -21.38 9.72
C LYS A 98 13.66 -20.05 9.79
N PRO A 99 14.37 -19.61 8.73
CA PRO A 99 15.03 -18.29 8.72
C PRO A 99 14.07 -17.10 8.97
N VAL A 100 12.83 -17.18 8.47
CA VAL A 100 11.78 -16.18 8.78
C VAL A 100 11.51 -16.11 10.28
N HIS A 101 11.26 -17.25 10.92
CA HIS A 101 10.98 -17.28 12.35
C HIS A 101 12.20 -16.90 13.21
N GLU A 102 13.42 -17.18 12.77
CA GLU A 102 14.64 -16.70 13.43
C GLU A 102 14.69 -15.17 13.45
N VAL A 103 14.40 -14.52 12.32
CA VAL A 103 14.31 -13.05 12.25
C VAL A 103 13.15 -12.53 13.08
N LEU A 104 11.96 -13.12 13.02
CA LEU A 104 10.81 -12.71 13.83
C LEU A 104 11.10 -12.84 15.33
N SER A 105 11.77 -13.92 15.75
CA SER A 105 12.18 -14.13 17.16
C SER A 105 13.19 -13.08 17.60
N LYS A 106 14.13 -12.73 16.72
CA LYS A 106 15.09 -11.65 16.95
C LYS A 106 14.40 -10.29 17.08
N ILE A 107 13.42 -10.00 16.21
CA ILE A 107 12.61 -8.76 16.28
C ILE A 107 11.83 -8.72 17.59
N LYS A 108 11.19 -9.83 17.99
CA LYS A 108 10.49 -9.94 19.28
C LYS A 108 11.42 -9.60 20.43
N ALA A 109 12.52 -10.33 20.57
CA ALA A 109 13.47 -10.15 21.67
C ALA A 109 14.06 -8.72 21.72
N PHE A 110 14.42 -8.17 20.56
CA PHE A 110 14.97 -6.82 20.48
C PHE A 110 13.91 -5.75 20.83
N SER A 111 12.72 -5.83 20.25
CA SER A 111 11.64 -4.87 20.50
C SER A 111 11.19 -4.89 21.96
N GLU A 112 11.06 -6.06 22.58
CA GLU A 112 10.74 -6.20 24.00
C GLU A 112 11.83 -5.58 24.89
N LYS A 113 13.12 -5.82 24.58
CA LYS A 113 14.24 -5.22 25.30
C LYS A 113 14.22 -3.69 25.21
N VAL A 114 13.88 -3.13 24.05
CA VAL A 114 13.77 -1.68 23.86
C VAL A 114 12.57 -1.10 24.61
N ARG A 115 11.41 -1.77 24.51
CA ARG A 115 10.16 -1.29 25.08
C ARG A 115 10.11 -1.38 26.60
N SER A 116 10.74 -2.39 27.19
CA SER A 116 10.90 -2.50 28.65
C SER A 116 11.88 -1.49 29.23
N GLY A 117 12.63 -0.79 28.38
CA GLY A 117 13.69 0.13 28.81
C GLY A 117 14.96 -0.59 29.29
N ALA A 118 15.10 -1.90 29.06
CA ALA A 118 16.35 -2.63 29.29
C ALA A 118 17.43 -2.28 28.25
N TRP A 119 17.03 -1.92 27.02
CA TRP A 119 17.91 -1.22 26.09
C TRP A 119 17.98 0.27 26.46
N LYS A 120 19.19 0.75 26.74
CA LYS A 120 19.45 2.17 26.97
C LYS A 120 20.21 2.77 25.79
N GLY A 121 19.91 4.02 25.49
CA GLY A 121 20.76 4.85 24.64
C GLY A 121 22.12 5.13 25.28
N SER A 122 23.00 5.85 24.58
CA SER A 122 24.36 6.15 25.03
C SER A 122 24.42 6.94 26.35
N THR A 123 23.35 7.65 26.71
CA THR A 123 23.24 8.41 27.96
C THR A 123 22.56 7.65 29.10
N GLY A 124 22.23 6.37 28.91
CA GLY A 124 21.49 5.58 29.90
C GLY A 124 19.97 5.78 29.87
N LYS A 125 19.43 6.66 29.02
CA LYS A 125 17.99 6.89 28.87
C LYS A 125 17.31 5.81 28.03
N PRO A 126 16.03 5.48 28.31
CA PRO A 126 15.26 4.56 27.46
C PRO A 126 14.98 5.17 26.08
N ILE A 127 14.85 4.30 25.07
CA ILE A 127 14.45 4.72 23.73
C ILE A 127 12.92 4.71 23.60
N THR A 128 12.36 5.87 23.29
CA THR A 128 10.92 6.07 23.09
C THR A 128 10.58 6.57 21.69
N ASN A 129 11.54 7.17 20.99
CA ASN A 129 11.34 7.74 19.66
C ASN A 129 12.01 6.86 18.59
N ILE A 130 11.29 6.58 17.51
CA ILE A 130 11.77 5.76 16.39
C ILE A 130 11.66 6.59 15.10
N VAL A 131 12.74 6.67 14.34
CA VAL A 131 12.74 7.23 12.98
C VAL A 131 13.11 6.14 11.99
N ALA A 132 12.12 5.66 11.23
CA ALA A 132 12.30 4.68 10.19
C ALA A 132 12.67 5.37 8.87
N VAL A 133 13.83 5.03 8.30
CA VAL A 133 14.35 5.65 7.07
C VAL A 133 14.27 4.65 5.94
N GLY A 134 13.46 4.94 4.93
CA GLY A 134 13.21 4.06 3.80
C GLY A 134 12.26 4.70 2.80
N ILE A 135 12.36 4.36 1.52
CA ILE A 135 11.52 4.92 0.44
C ILE A 135 10.78 3.81 -0.32
N GLY A 136 9.63 4.16 -0.91
CA GLY A 136 8.74 3.23 -1.60
C GLY A 136 8.31 2.09 -0.68
N GLY A 137 8.58 0.85 -1.11
CA GLY A 137 8.16 -0.35 -0.38
C GLY A 137 8.83 -0.53 0.97
N SER A 138 9.93 0.20 1.23
CA SER A 138 10.61 0.21 2.53
C SER A 138 9.91 1.07 3.59
N TYR A 139 8.82 1.77 3.24
CA TYR A 139 8.04 2.55 4.22
C TYR A 139 6.52 2.51 3.99
N LEU A 140 6.02 2.53 2.74
CA LEU A 140 4.60 2.75 2.46
C LEU A 140 3.67 1.79 3.22
N GLY A 141 3.99 0.49 3.19
CA GLY A 141 3.21 -0.51 3.93
C GLY A 141 3.32 -0.35 5.45
N ALA A 142 4.51 -0.02 5.96
CA ALA A 142 4.72 0.18 7.39
C ALA A 142 4.03 1.45 7.92
N GLU A 143 4.05 2.54 7.14
CA GLU A 143 3.32 3.78 7.44
C GLU A 143 1.81 3.54 7.39
N PHE A 144 1.33 2.78 6.40
CA PHE A 144 -0.06 2.34 6.34
C PHE A 144 -0.48 1.59 7.62
N VAL A 145 0.26 0.55 8.00
CA VAL A 145 -0.11 -0.25 9.18
C VAL A 145 0.00 0.58 10.46
N ALA A 146 1.00 1.44 10.59
CA ALA A 146 1.11 2.32 11.74
C ALA A 146 -0.09 3.28 11.84
N GLU A 147 -0.47 3.92 10.75
CA GLU A 147 -1.62 4.83 10.73
C GLU A 147 -2.94 4.10 11.04
N ALA A 148 -3.13 2.91 10.46
CA ALA A 148 -4.33 2.09 10.71
C ALA A 148 -4.48 1.65 12.17
N LEU A 149 -3.35 1.48 12.88
CA LEU A 149 -3.30 1.06 14.28
C LEU A 149 -3.08 2.21 15.26
N SER A 150 -3.11 3.46 14.79
CA SER A 150 -2.94 4.66 15.62
C SER A 150 -4.11 4.91 16.58
N THR A 151 -5.24 4.22 16.39
CA THR A 151 -6.45 4.31 17.22
C THR A 151 -6.91 2.93 17.68
N GLY A 152 -7.81 2.89 18.66
CA GLY A 152 -8.38 1.65 19.19
C GLY A 152 -7.42 0.88 20.12
N PRO A 153 -7.73 -0.39 20.44
CA PRO A 153 -6.98 -1.16 21.45
C PRO A 153 -5.48 -1.31 21.16
N ALA A 154 -5.09 -1.43 19.89
CA ALA A 154 -3.68 -1.58 19.49
C ALA A 154 -2.84 -0.33 19.83
N ALA A 155 -3.46 0.86 19.81
CA ALA A 155 -2.79 2.13 20.09
C ALA A 155 -2.22 2.21 21.51
N LYS A 156 -2.78 1.46 22.47
CA LYS A 156 -2.24 1.35 23.84
C LYS A 156 -0.79 0.87 23.85
N GLY A 157 -0.43 -0.01 22.90
CA GLY A 157 0.95 -0.46 22.73
C GLY A 157 1.93 0.65 22.38
N ALA A 158 1.46 1.78 21.85
CA ALA A 158 2.24 2.93 21.41
C ALA A 158 2.30 4.07 22.43
N GLU A 159 1.62 3.97 23.57
CA GLU A 159 1.61 5.03 24.60
C GLU A 159 3.03 5.43 25.04
N GLY A 160 3.28 6.75 25.07
CA GLY A 160 4.59 7.31 25.42
C GLY A 160 5.70 7.07 24.38
N ARG A 161 5.37 6.58 23.18
CA ARG A 161 6.32 6.32 22.10
C ARG A 161 5.98 7.15 20.86
N THR A 162 6.97 7.35 20.00
CA THR A 162 6.78 8.06 18.73
C THR A 162 7.43 7.26 17.61
N LEU A 163 6.72 7.09 16.50
CA LEU A 163 7.25 6.53 15.26
C LEU A 163 7.08 7.57 14.14
N ARG A 164 8.17 7.86 13.42
CA ARG A 164 8.15 8.73 12.24
C ARG A 164 8.85 8.07 11.07
N PHE A 165 8.39 8.38 9.87
CA PHE A 165 8.95 7.87 8.63
C PHE A 165 9.69 8.98 7.88
N LEU A 166 10.95 8.72 7.51
CA LEU A 166 11.78 9.59 6.70
C LEU A 166 12.02 8.93 5.33
N ALA A 167 11.15 9.27 4.38
CA ALA A 167 11.18 8.69 3.04
C ALA A 167 11.82 9.60 1.99
N ASN A 168 11.33 10.84 1.87
CA ASN A 168 11.80 11.78 0.87
C ASN A 168 13.22 12.28 1.18
N VAL A 169 14.04 12.50 0.15
CA VAL A 169 15.39 13.06 0.26
C VAL A 169 15.40 14.58 0.45
N ASP A 170 14.26 15.23 0.23
CA ASP A 170 14.03 16.63 0.56
C ASP A 170 14.39 16.91 2.03
N PRO A 171 15.28 17.88 2.34
CA PRO A 171 15.66 18.20 3.72
C PRO A 171 14.49 18.62 4.60
N VAL A 172 13.37 19.11 4.05
CA VAL A 172 12.15 19.38 4.83
C VAL A 172 11.61 18.10 5.48
N ALA A 173 11.76 16.94 4.82
CA ALA A 173 11.37 15.67 5.42
C ALA A 173 12.24 15.30 6.62
N VAL A 174 13.53 15.64 6.60
CA VAL A 174 14.44 15.44 7.74
C VAL A 174 14.01 16.31 8.92
N GLU A 175 13.72 17.58 8.66
CA GLU A 175 13.23 18.51 9.68
C GLU A 175 11.94 17.98 10.32
N ARG A 176 10.95 17.59 9.50
CA ARG A 176 9.69 17.00 9.99
C ARG A 176 9.91 15.71 10.78
N ALA A 177 10.83 14.86 10.34
CA ALA A 177 11.15 13.61 11.03
C ALA A 177 11.80 13.87 12.39
N LEU A 178 12.64 14.90 12.54
CA LEU A 178 13.40 15.17 13.76
C LEU A 178 12.77 16.22 14.69
N ARG A 179 11.80 17.03 14.23
CA ARG A 179 11.21 18.13 15.00
C ARG A 179 10.76 17.69 16.40
N GLY A 180 11.36 18.27 17.44
CA GLY A 180 11.04 17.99 18.84
C GLY A 180 11.60 16.67 19.40
N LEU A 181 12.35 15.89 18.61
CA LEU A 181 12.99 14.66 19.09
C LEU A 181 14.36 14.97 19.70
N LYS A 182 14.70 14.23 20.76
CA LYS A 182 16.04 14.25 21.38
C LYS A 182 16.84 13.05 20.91
N ALA A 183 18.09 13.26 20.48
CA ALA A 183 18.97 12.18 20.02
C ALA A 183 19.12 11.07 21.07
N GLU A 184 19.29 11.44 22.34
CA GLU A 184 19.50 10.53 23.48
C GLU A 184 18.37 9.51 23.74
N SER A 185 17.17 9.75 23.21
CA SER A 185 16.02 8.83 23.34
C SER A 185 15.47 8.37 21.99
N THR A 186 16.23 8.58 20.91
CA THR A 186 15.80 8.27 19.53
C THR A 186 16.61 7.11 18.94
N MET A 187 15.92 6.15 18.32
CA MET A 187 16.52 5.09 17.51
C MET A 187 16.16 5.28 16.04
N VAL A 188 17.16 5.17 15.19
CA VAL A 188 17.04 5.19 13.74
C VAL A 188 17.01 3.77 13.20
N VAL A 189 16.00 3.44 12.41
CA VAL A 189 15.88 2.15 11.72
C VAL A 189 16.13 2.39 10.24
N VAL A 190 17.30 1.98 9.73
CA VAL A 190 17.65 2.14 8.31
C VAL A 190 17.13 0.95 7.51
N ILE A 191 16.20 1.18 6.59
CA ILE A 191 15.52 0.13 5.84
C ILE A 191 15.90 0.24 4.36
N SER A 192 16.79 -0.64 3.92
CA SER A 192 17.21 -0.72 2.52
C SER A 192 17.76 -2.10 2.19
N LYS A 193 17.15 -2.78 1.22
CA LYS A 193 17.54 -4.15 0.81
C LYS A 193 19.02 -4.23 0.41
N THR A 194 19.44 -3.34 -0.48
CA THR A 194 20.80 -3.30 -1.03
C THR A 194 21.74 -2.40 -0.21
N PHE A 195 21.18 -1.62 0.72
CA PHE A 195 21.88 -0.60 1.50
C PHE A 195 22.62 0.43 0.63
N THR A 196 22.06 0.74 -0.54
CA THR A 196 22.64 1.66 -1.54
C THR A 196 21.63 2.64 -2.15
N THR A 197 20.35 2.57 -1.78
CA THR A 197 19.33 3.50 -2.28
C THR A 197 19.75 4.92 -1.96
N ALA A 198 19.84 5.77 -2.99
CA ALA A 198 20.55 7.05 -2.87
C ALA A 198 19.90 7.97 -1.82
N GLU A 199 18.57 8.08 -1.87
CA GLU A 199 17.73 8.87 -0.98
C GLU A 199 17.85 8.35 0.46
N THR A 200 17.60 7.05 0.67
CA THR A 200 17.68 6.40 1.98
C THR A 200 19.07 6.54 2.60
N MET A 201 20.13 6.34 1.82
CA MET A 201 21.50 6.40 2.36
C MET A 201 21.96 7.82 2.63
N LEU A 202 21.49 8.82 1.86
CA LEU A 202 21.74 10.22 2.19
C LEU A 202 21.05 10.58 3.51
N ASN A 203 19.77 10.26 3.64
CA ASN A 203 19.01 10.47 4.87
C ASN A 203 19.62 9.72 6.07
N ALA A 204 20.03 8.47 5.90
CA ALA A 204 20.68 7.69 6.95
C ALA A 204 21.99 8.36 7.40
N ARG A 205 22.83 8.85 6.48
CA ARG A 205 24.05 9.60 6.84
C ARG A 205 23.73 10.92 7.53
N THR A 206 22.68 11.63 7.11
CA THR A 206 22.21 12.85 7.78
C THR A 206 21.78 12.56 9.23
N LEU A 207 20.99 11.51 9.46
CA LEU A 207 20.58 11.12 10.81
C LEU A 207 21.74 10.58 11.65
N ARG A 208 22.68 9.85 11.05
CA ARG A 208 23.91 9.43 11.71
C ARG A 208 24.71 10.66 12.17
N LYS A 209 24.89 11.65 11.30
CA LYS A 209 25.56 12.91 11.65
C LYS A 209 24.84 13.60 12.81
N TRP A 210 23.52 13.70 12.78
CA TRP A 210 22.73 14.26 13.88
C TRP A 210 22.94 13.53 15.22
N ILE A 211 22.98 12.19 15.21
CA ILE A 211 23.31 11.38 16.40
C ILE A 211 24.74 11.65 16.88
N VAL A 212 25.72 11.63 15.97
CA VAL A 212 27.15 11.79 16.31
C VAL A 212 27.44 13.19 16.83
N ASP A 213 26.90 14.23 16.20
CA ASP A 213 27.05 15.62 16.63
C ASP A 213 26.47 15.83 18.04
N SER A 214 25.43 15.07 18.40
CA SER A 214 24.75 15.19 19.70
C SER A 214 25.34 14.29 20.80
N LEU A 215 25.81 13.09 20.46
CA LEU A 215 26.09 12.01 21.43
C LEU A 215 27.47 11.35 21.23
N GLY A 216 28.21 11.72 20.18
CA GLY A 216 29.49 11.13 19.81
C GLY A 216 29.38 9.82 19.01
N GLU A 217 30.50 9.44 18.39
CA GLU A 217 30.59 8.28 17.47
C GLU A 217 30.20 6.95 18.12
N LYS A 218 30.52 6.79 19.42
CA LYS A 218 30.20 5.58 20.19
C LYS A 218 28.69 5.36 20.38
N ALA A 219 27.84 6.36 20.12
CA ALA A 219 26.40 6.25 20.21
C ALA A 219 25.76 5.51 19.02
N VAL A 220 26.39 5.50 17.85
CA VAL A 220 25.85 4.90 16.62
C VAL A 220 25.33 3.46 16.81
N PRO A 221 26.10 2.49 17.37
CA PRO A 221 25.61 1.12 17.54
C PRO A 221 24.46 0.97 18.55
N LEU A 222 24.20 1.98 19.38
CA LEU A 222 23.11 1.99 20.37
C LEU A 222 21.83 2.68 19.86
N HIS A 223 21.98 3.58 18.88
CA HIS A 223 20.92 4.43 18.34
C HIS A 223 20.58 4.15 16.88
N MET A 224 21.30 3.26 16.20
CA MET A 224 21.02 2.91 14.81
C MET A 224 20.98 1.39 14.60
N ILE A 225 19.92 0.93 13.94
CA ILE A 225 19.72 -0.47 13.53
C ILE A 225 19.41 -0.52 12.04
N ALA A 226 19.51 -1.72 11.43
CA ALA A 226 19.29 -1.87 9.99
C ALA A 226 18.33 -3.02 9.67
N CYS A 227 17.45 -2.82 8.70
CA CYS A 227 16.73 -3.88 8.01
C CYS A 227 17.31 -3.99 6.59
N SER A 228 18.07 -5.06 6.30
CA SER A 228 18.84 -5.17 5.06
C SER A 228 19.25 -6.59 4.71
N ALA A 229 19.64 -6.82 3.45
CA ALA A 229 20.29 -8.04 2.98
C ALA A 229 21.82 -7.85 2.80
N SER A 230 22.40 -6.74 3.25
CA SER A 230 23.80 -6.35 2.96
C SER A 230 24.65 -6.17 4.24
N PRO A 231 25.02 -7.25 4.96
CA PRO A 231 25.72 -7.18 6.24
C PRO A 231 27.03 -6.37 6.19
N GLU A 232 27.81 -6.50 5.13
CA GLU A 232 29.08 -5.78 5.00
C GLU A 232 28.90 -4.27 4.95
N LYS A 233 27.90 -3.79 4.19
CA LYS A 233 27.60 -2.35 4.09
C LYS A 233 27.02 -1.79 5.37
N VAL A 234 26.20 -2.58 6.09
CA VAL A 234 25.68 -2.22 7.41
C VAL A 234 26.82 -2.06 8.42
N LYS A 235 27.76 -3.01 8.45
CA LYS A 235 28.97 -2.93 9.28
C LYS A 235 29.83 -1.72 8.92
N ALA A 236 30.09 -1.50 7.63
CA ALA A 236 30.87 -0.36 7.16
C ALA A 236 30.25 1.00 7.50
N PHE A 237 28.91 1.07 7.64
CA PHE A 237 28.21 2.27 8.07
C PHE A 237 28.36 2.57 9.58
N GLY A 238 28.79 1.57 10.37
CA GLY A 238 28.98 1.65 11.82
C GLY A 238 27.83 1.07 12.64
N ILE A 239 26.84 0.42 12.01
CA ILE A 239 25.77 -0.30 12.71
C ILE A 239 26.30 -1.66 13.16
N ASN A 240 26.01 -2.03 14.41
CA ASN A 240 26.35 -3.36 14.92
C ASN A 240 25.64 -4.45 14.08
N PRO A 241 26.36 -5.41 13.48
CA PRO A 241 25.75 -6.50 12.71
C PRO A 241 24.71 -7.31 13.48
N ASN A 242 24.85 -7.41 14.81
CA ASN A 242 23.85 -8.05 15.67
C ASN A 242 22.52 -7.28 15.71
N ASN A 243 22.52 -6.00 15.37
CA ASN A 243 21.33 -5.15 15.23
C ASN A 243 20.89 -5.00 13.76
N MET A 244 21.34 -5.90 12.88
CA MET A 244 20.78 -6.06 11.54
C MET A 244 19.68 -7.12 11.53
N PHE A 245 18.55 -6.81 10.90
CA PHE A 245 17.42 -7.71 10.71
C PHE A 245 17.27 -8.00 9.22
N THR A 246 17.45 -9.26 8.85
CA THR A 246 17.55 -9.67 7.44
C THR A 246 16.17 -9.83 6.81
N PHE A 247 16.10 -9.54 5.51
CA PHE A 247 15.03 -9.97 4.63
C PHE A 247 15.62 -10.34 3.25
N TRP A 248 14.89 -11.12 2.46
CA TRP A 248 15.48 -11.90 1.36
C TRP A 248 15.24 -11.32 -0.03
N SER A 249 15.98 -11.84 -1.01
CA SER A 249 15.88 -11.46 -2.43
C SER A 249 14.50 -11.72 -3.03
N TRP A 250 13.80 -12.77 -2.59
CA TRP A 250 12.44 -13.14 -3.01
C TRP A 250 11.33 -12.28 -2.38
N VAL A 251 11.68 -11.34 -1.49
CA VAL A 251 10.74 -10.33 -0.97
C VAL A 251 10.79 -9.10 -1.87
N GLY A 252 9.72 -8.89 -2.65
CA GLY A 252 9.52 -7.66 -3.43
C GLY A 252 9.29 -6.46 -2.50
N GLY A 253 9.80 -5.28 -2.86
CA GLY A 253 9.73 -4.09 -1.99
C GLY A 253 8.30 -3.73 -1.59
N ARG A 254 7.38 -3.67 -2.55
CA ARG A 254 5.96 -3.39 -2.33
C ARG A 254 5.18 -4.50 -1.58
N TYR A 255 5.80 -5.66 -1.37
CA TYR A 255 5.27 -6.82 -0.64
C TYR A 255 6.06 -7.11 0.66
N SER A 256 6.79 -6.12 1.17
CA SER A 256 7.81 -6.36 2.21
C SER A 256 7.38 -6.04 3.64
N VAL A 257 6.21 -5.46 3.87
CA VAL A 257 5.79 -5.01 5.21
C VAL A 257 5.72 -6.16 6.24
N SER A 258 5.38 -7.38 5.81
CA SER A 258 5.40 -8.58 6.66
C SER A 258 6.81 -9.11 6.99
N SER A 259 7.86 -8.55 6.38
CA SER A 259 9.26 -8.86 6.72
C SER A 259 9.79 -7.92 7.81
N ALA A 260 11.09 -8.01 8.11
CA ALA A 260 11.77 -7.05 8.99
C ALA A 260 11.50 -5.57 8.65
N VAL A 261 11.25 -5.26 7.37
CA VAL A 261 10.91 -3.90 6.88
C VAL A 261 9.78 -3.26 7.69
N GLY A 262 8.62 -3.93 7.81
CA GLY A 262 7.50 -3.40 8.62
C GLY A 262 7.55 -3.89 10.05
N MET A 263 7.87 -5.17 10.25
CA MET A 263 7.81 -5.82 11.57
C MET A 263 8.73 -5.15 12.60
N MET A 264 9.92 -4.67 12.20
CA MET A 264 10.83 -4.04 13.16
C MET A 264 10.32 -2.68 13.69
N PRO A 265 10.04 -1.65 12.85
CA PRO A 265 9.52 -0.38 13.35
C PRO A 265 8.15 -0.54 14.04
N LEU A 266 7.27 -1.40 13.53
CA LEU A 266 5.96 -1.65 14.13
C LEU A 266 6.08 -2.34 15.49
N ALA A 267 6.96 -3.35 15.63
CA ALA A 267 7.15 -4.02 16.92
C ALA A 267 7.78 -3.08 17.96
N LEU A 268 8.69 -2.18 17.56
CA LEU A 268 9.21 -1.14 18.45
C LEU A 268 8.11 -0.19 18.93
N HIS A 269 7.14 0.12 18.07
CA HIS A 269 6.09 1.09 18.36
C HIS A 269 4.88 0.48 19.08
N TYR A 270 4.29 -0.59 18.57
CA TYR A 270 3.06 -1.22 19.07
C TYR A 270 3.28 -2.51 19.87
N GLY A 271 4.50 -3.07 19.85
CA GLY A 271 4.80 -4.38 20.43
C GLY A 271 4.66 -5.53 19.43
N PHE A 272 5.37 -6.63 19.70
CA PHE A 272 5.46 -7.76 18.78
C PHE A 272 4.14 -8.54 18.65
N ASP A 273 3.36 -8.69 19.73
CA ASP A 273 2.09 -9.43 19.68
C ASP A 273 1.09 -8.77 18.71
N THR A 274 0.99 -7.44 18.70
CA THR A 274 0.20 -6.68 17.71
C THR A 274 0.63 -7.02 16.28
N CYS A 275 1.95 -7.06 16.03
CA CYS A 275 2.48 -7.38 14.71
C CYS A 275 2.22 -8.85 14.32
N ARG A 276 2.26 -9.77 15.29
CA ARG A 276 1.91 -11.18 15.06
C ARG A 276 0.45 -11.34 14.65
N GLU A 277 -0.48 -10.62 15.27
CA GLU A 277 -1.90 -10.62 14.86
C GLU A 277 -2.08 -10.08 13.44
N PHE A 278 -1.32 -9.05 13.06
CA PHE A 278 -1.27 -8.57 11.67
C PHE A 278 -0.78 -9.63 10.68
N LEU A 279 0.29 -10.37 11.00
CA LEU A 279 0.76 -11.46 10.15
C LEU A 279 -0.28 -12.58 10.01
N LYS A 280 -0.99 -12.92 11.09
CA LYS A 280 -2.08 -13.92 11.05
C LYS A 280 -3.18 -13.52 10.08
N GLY A 281 -3.57 -12.24 10.07
CA GLY A 281 -4.59 -11.72 9.16
C GLY A 281 -4.17 -11.80 7.68
N LEU A 282 -2.91 -11.47 7.38
CA LEU A 282 -2.38 -11.65 6.02
C LEU A 282 -2.40 -13.13 5.61
N ARG A 283 -1.99 -14.02 6.51
CA ARG A 283 -1.89 -15.46 6.26
C ARG A 283 -3.28 -16.10 6.08
N SER A 284 -4.30 -15.63 6.80
CA SER A 284 -5.65 -16.15 6.61
C SER A 284 -6.14 -15.91 5.19
N VAL A 285 -5.79 -14.76 4.59
CA VAL A 285 -6.10 -14.48 3.18
C VAL A 285 -5.25 -15.28 2.20
N ASP A 286 -3.98 -15.58 2.52
CA ASP A 286 -3.18 -16.51 1.70
C ASP A 286 -3.87 -17.87 1.59
N ARG A 287 -4.31 -18.40 2.74
CA ARG A 287 -5.01 -19.68 2.82
C ARG A 287 -6.33 -19.60 2.06
N HIS A 288 -7.12 -18.54 2.29
CA HIS A 288 -8.36 -18.28 1.58
C HIS A 288 -8.18 -18.29 0.07
N LEU A 289 -7.18 -17.57 -0.44
CA LEU A 289 -6.87 -17.54 -1.87
C LEU A 289 -6.60 -18.93 -2.44
N LEU A 290 -5.83 -19.76 -1.72
CA LEU A 290 -5.40 -21.06 -2.21
C LEU A 290 -6.48 -22.15 -2.08
N SER A 291 -7.38 -22.04 -1.10
CA SER A 291 -8.34 -23.11 -0.79
C SER A 291 -9.80 -22.79 -1.11
N ALA A 292 -10.20 -21.52 -1.18
CA ALA A 292 -11.60 -21.16 -1.36
C ALA A 292 -12.10 -21.46 -2.78
N PRO A 293 -13.35 -21.94 -2.94
CA PRO A 293 -13.95 -22.11 -4.26
C PRO A 293 -14.07 -20.74 -4.96
N PRO A 294 -13.97 -20.67 -6.30
CA PRO A 294 -13.90 -19.39 -7.02
C PRO A 294 -15.01 -18.38 -6.67
N ARG A 295 -16.24 -18.85 -6.43
CA ARG A 295 -17.39 -18.00 -6.07
C ARG A 295 -17.31 -17.38 -4.67
N ASN A 296 -16.47 -17.90 -3.78
CA ASN A 296 -16.25 -17.35 -2.44
C ASN A 296 -14.83 -16.80 -2.26
N ASN A 297 -13.99 -16.83 -3.31
CA ASN A 297 -12.60 -16.42 -3.25
C ASN A 297 -12.47 -14.92 -3.47
N LEU A 298 -12.46 -14.15 -2.37
CA LEU A 298 -12.51 -12.68 -2.37
C LEU A 298 -11.42 -12.05 -3.27
N PRO A 299 -10.11 -12.36 -3.13
CA PRO A 299 -9.10 -11.78 -3.99
C PRO A 299 -9.31 -12.12 -5.48
N LEU A 300 -9.76 -13.34 -5.79
CA LEU A 300 -10.04 -13.76 -7.16
C LEU A 300 -11.18 -12.93 -7.76
N ILE A 301 -12.29 -12.77 -7.03
CA ILE A 301 -13.45 -11.96 -7.45
C ILE A 301 -13.02 -10.51 -7.70
N MET A 302 -12.33 -9.90 -6.72
CA MET A 302 -11.88 -8.50 -6.82
C MET A 302 -10.89 -8.29 -7.98
N GLY A 303 -9.98 -9.25 -8.21
CA GLY A 303 -9.03 -9.19 -9.32
C GLY A 303 -9.71 -9.31 -10.68
N LEU A 304 -10.65 -10.25 -10.82
CA LEU A 304 -11.42 -10.46 -12.05
C LEU A 304 -12.31 -9.26 -12.39
N LEU A 305 -12.94 -8.64 -11.40
CA LEU A 305 -13.71 -7.41 -11.58
C LEU A 305 -12.81 -6.23 -11.99
N GLY A 306 -11.57 -6.16 -11.49
CA GLY A 306 -10.58 -5.21 -11.97
C GLY A 306 -10.24 -5.42 -13.45
N VAL A 307 -10.02 -6.67 -13.88
CA VAL A 307 -9.82 -6.99 -15.31
C VAL A 307 -11.06 -6.64 -16.13
N TRP A 308 -12.25 -6.99 -15.64
CA TRP A 308 -13.53 -6.69 -16.30
C TRP A 308 -13.69 -5.19 -16.55
N ASN A 309 -13.55 -4.38 -15.50
CA ASN A 309 -13.72 -2.94 -15.59
C ASN A 309 -12.66 -2.30 -16.50
N SER A 310 -11.38 -2.68 -16.35
CA SER A 310 -10.29 -2.05 -17.11
C SER A 310 -10.19 -2.53 -18.56
N SER A 311 -10.26 -3.84 -18.80
CA SER A 311 -9.94 -4.46 -20.09
C SER A 311 -11.17 -4.60 -20.99
N PHE A 312 -12.36 -4.81 -20.41
CA PHE A 312 -13.59 -5.01 -21.19
C PHE A 312 -14.48 -3.78 -21.21
N LEU A 313 -14.60 -3.05 -20.09
CA LEU A 313 -15.39 -1.81 -20.02
C LEU A 313 -14.56 -0.53 -20.25
N GLY A 314 -13.23 -0.64 -20.32
CA GLY A 314 -12.33 0.47 -20.62
C GLY A 314 -12.15 1.48 -19.48
N HIS A 315 -12.54 1.15 -18.25
CA HIS A 315 -12.37 2.01 -17.08
C HIS A 315 -10.93 1.89 -16.55
N LYS A 316 -10.06 2.81 -16.96
CA LYS A 316 -8.60 2.76 -16.69
C LYS A 316 -8.18 3.26 -15.30
N THR A 317 -9.14 3.70 -14.50
CA THR A 317 -8.91 4.32 -13.19
C THR A 317 -9.77 3.61 -12.16
N ARG A 318 -9.22 3.36 -10.98
CA ARG A 318 -9.96 2.78 -9.84
C ARG A 318 -9.74 3.64 -8.60
N ALA A 319 -10.82 3.89 -7.86
CA ALA A 319 -10.79 4.59 -6.60
C ALA A 319 -10.89 3.63 -5.41
N ILE A 320 -10.17 3.91 -4.33
CA ILE A 320 -10.26 3.20 -3.05
C ILE A 320 -10.78 4.20 -2.02
N ALA A 321 -11.97 3.96 -1.47
CA ALA A 321 -12.62 4.85 -0.53
C ALA A 321 -12.87 4.13 0.80
N CYS A 322 -11.94 4.28 1.74
CA CYS A 322 -12.10 3.73 3.09
C CYS A 322 -12.91 4.70 3.95
N TYR A 323 -14.06 4.28 4.47
CA TYR A 323 -14.86 5.01 5.45
C TYR A 323 -14.30 4.77 6.85
N ALA A 324 -13.03 5.13 6.99
CA ALA A 324 -12.25 5.12 8.23
C ALA A 324 -11.02 6.02 8.06
N GLN A 325 -10.93 7.09 8.87
CA GLN A 325 -9.81 8.02 8.78
C GLN A 325 -8.46 7.34 9.06
N ALA A 326 -8.41 6.36 9.96
CA ALA A 326 -7.21 5.58 10.26
C ALA A 326 -6.64 4.85 9.02
N MET A 327 -7.43 4.66 7.97
CA MET A 327 -7.00 4.04 6.71
C MET A 327 -6.44 5.03 5.68
N LEU A 328 -6.16 6.29 6.05
CA LEU A 328 -5.72 7.34 5.11
C LEU A 328 -4.45 7.00 4.32
N LYS A 329 -3.60 6.11 4.85
CA LYS A 329 -2.38 5.64 4.18
C LYS A 329 -2.55 4.36 3.37
N PHE A 330 -3.74 3.77 3.38
CA PHE A 330 -4.01 2.54 2.63
C PHE A 330 -3.94 2.74 1.13
N ALA A 331 -4.69 3.72 0.58
CA ALA A 331 -4.67 4.00 -0.85
C ALA A 331 -3.25 4.35 -1.38
N PRO A 332 -2.45 5.21 -0.70
CA PRO A 332 -1.04 5.42 -1.05
C PRO A 332 -0.18 4.15 -1.08
N HIS A 333 -0.41 3.21 -0.16
CA HIS A 333 0.29 1.93 -0.20
C HIS A 333 -0.15 1.07 -1.39
N ILE A 334 -1.46 0.93 -1.61
CA ILE A 334 -2.02 0.13 -2.69
C ILE A 334 -1.67 0.70 -4.07
N GLN A 335 -1.52 2.02 -4.20
CA GLN A 335 -0.95 2.64 -5.40
C GLN A 335 0.37 1.98 -5.80
N GLN A 336 1.29 1.81 -4.87
CA GLN A 336 2.55 1.13 -5.18
C GLN A 336 2.33 -0.36 -5.44
N VAL A 337 1.56 -1.05 -4.59
CA VAL A 337 1.32 -2.50 -4.73
C VAL A 337 0.79 -2.81 -6.13
N ASP A 338 -0.21 -2.09 -6.61
CA ASP A 338 -0.88 -2.39 -7.87
C ASP A 338 -0.16 -1.75 -9.06
N MET A 339 0.11 -0.44 -9.04
CA MET A 339 0.64 0.28 -10.21
C MET A 339 2.08 -0.12 -10.54
N GLU A 340 2.94 -0.37 -9.54
CA GLU A 340 4.31 -0.82 -9.79
C GLU A 340 4.36 -2.30 -10.20
N SER A 341 3.39 -3.11 -9.76
CA SER A 341 3.26 -4.51 -10.19
C SER A 341 2.77 -4.61 -11.62
N ASN A 342 1.65 -3.95 -11.91
CA ASN A 342 0.84 -4.23 -13.08
C ASN A 342 0.90 -3.13 -14.15
N GLY A 343 1.55 -1.99 -13.90
CA GLY A 343 1.80 -0.96 -14.90
C GLY A 343 2.84 -1.40 -15.94
N LYS A 344 2.50 -2.40 -16.74
CA LYS A 344 3.40 -3.06 -17.70
C LYS A 344 2.90 -2.92 -19.14
N ARG A 345 3.81 -3.10 -20.09
CA ARG A 345 3.52 -3.06 -21.53
C ARG A 345 4.05 -4.27 -22.30
N VAL A 346 4.65 -5.22 -21.59
CA VAL A 346 5.27 -6.42 -22.18
C VAL A 346 4.81 -7.64 -21.37
N SER A 347 4.43 -8.71 -22.07
CA SER A 347 4.09 -10.01 -21.45
C SER A 347 5.33 -10.72 -20.89
N LEU A 348 5.11 -11.83 -20.18
CA LEU A 348 6.18 -12.70 -19.68
C LEU A 348 7.05 -13.29 -20.80
N GLU A 349 6.51 -13.41 -22.01
CA GLU A 349 7.19 -13.92 -23.21
C GLU A 349 7.97 -12.82 -23.96
N GLY A 350 7.98 -11.58 -23.47
CA GLY A 350 8.68 -10.48 -24.12
C GLY A 350 7.90 -9.81 -25.25
N ILE A 351 6.60 -10.08 -25.38
CA ILE A 351 5.75 -9.51 -26.44
C ILE A 351 5.14 -8.20 -25.96
N THR A 352 5.24 -7.13 -26.76
CA THR A 352 4.54 -5.87 -26.46
C THR A 352 3.04 -6.07 -26.57
N LEU A 353 2.32 -5.77 -25.50
CA LEU A 353 0.88 -5.99 -25.43
C LEU A 353 0.12 -4.96 -26.28
N PRO A 354 -0.91 -5.37 -27.05
CA PRO A 354 -1.73 -4.45 -27.84
C PRO A 354 -2.83 -3.75 -27.01
N TYR A 355 -2.86 -4.00 -25.69
CA TYR A 355 -3.82 -3.45 -24.74
C TYR A 355 -3.11 -2.86 -23.51
N SER A 356 -3.79 -1.98 -22.80
CA SER A 356 -3.29 -1.42 -21.53
C SER A 356 -3.40 -2.44 -20.39
N THR A 357 -2.43 -2.45 -19.49
CA THR A 357 -2.49 -3.18 -18.21
C THR A 357 -2.24 -2.23 -17.05
N GLY A 358 -2.69 -2.62 -15.86
CA GLY A 358 -2.63 -1.79 -14.67
C GLY A 358 -3.65 -0.64 -14.69
N GLU A 359 -4.28 -0.41 -13.54
CA GLU A 359 -5.20 0.71 -13.34
C GLU A 359 -4.46 1.88 -12.70
N VAL A 360 -4.86 3.11 -13.02
CA VAL A 360 -4.48 4.27 -12.20
C VAL A 360 -5.27 4.18 -10.89
N ASN A 361 -4.56 3.93 -9.80
CA ASN A 361 -5.16 3.81 -8.48
C ASN A 361 -5.05 5.12 -7.71
N PHE A 362 -6.13 5.53 -7.06
CA PHE A 362 -6.11 6.67 -6.14
C PHE A 362 -7.22 6.55 -5.10
N GLY A 363 -7.24 7.45 -4.12
CA GLY A 363 -8.26 7.41 -3.10
C GLY A 363 -7.96 8.33 -1.93
N GLU A 364 -9.00 8.69 -1.21
CA GLU A 364 -8.99 9.38 0.07
C GLU A 364 -10.07 8.75 0.95
N PRO A 365 -9.93 8.79 2.30
CA PRO A 365 -10.99 8.32 3.17
C PRO A 365 -12.34 8.99 2.89
N GLY A 366 -13.42 8.23 3.04
CA GLY A 366 -14.76 8.79 3.19
C GLY A 366 -14.87 9.49 4.56
N THR A 367 -15.53 10.63 4.67
CA THR A 367 -16.28 11.38 3.64
C THR A 367 -15.43 12.43 2.90
N ASN A 368 -14.15 12.61 3.24
CA ASN A 368 -13.28 13.64 2.64
C ASN A 368 -13.26 13.58 1.10
N GLY A 369 -13.13 12.38 0.53
CA GLY A 369 -13.15 12.18 -0.92
C GLY A 369 -14.46 12.67 -1.58
N GLN A 370 -15.59 12.58 -0.87
CA GLN A 370 -16.89 13.05 -1.35
C GLN A 370 -16.89 14.56 -1.60
N HIS A 371 -16.25 15.30 -0.70
CA HIS A 371 -16.11 16.75 -0.77
C HIS A 371 -14.89 17.20 -1.59
N SER A 372 -14.26 16.30 -2.34
CA SER A 372 -13.10 16.60 -3.19
C SER A 372 -13.34 16.23 -4.65
N PHE A 373 -13.58 14.95 -4.94
CA PHE A 373 -13.59 14.45 -6.32
C PHE A 373 -14.81 13.61 -6.70
N TYR A 374 -15.78 13.39 -5.80
CA TYR A 374 -16.97 12.59 -6.14
C TYR A 374 -17.90 13.27 -7.15
N GLN A 375 -17.81 14.58 -7.33
CA GLN A 375 -18.44 15.27 -8.47
C GLN A 375 -18.08 14.60 -9.80
N LEU A 376 -16.79 14.26 -9.99
CA LEU A 376 -16.33 13.53 -11.17
C LEU A 376 -16.87 12.09 -11.17
N PHE A 377 -16.93 11.42 -10.03
CA PHE A 377 -17.48 10.06 -9.95
C PHE A 377 -18.94 10.00 -10.36
N HIS A 378 -19.74 11.00 -10.01
CA HIS A 378 -21.18 11.03 -10.25
C HIS A 378 -21.56 11.53 -11.64
N GLN A 379 -20.87 12.54 -12.16
CA GLN A 379 -21.28 13.22 -13.40
C GLN A 379 -20.17 13.29 -14.47
N GLY A 380 -18.91 12.99 -14.11
CA GLY A 380 -17.78 12.92 -15.03
C GLY A 380 -17.54 11.52 -15.58
N GLN A 381 -16.27 11.21 -15.88
CA GLN A 381 -15.85 9.87 -16.34
C GLN A 381 -16.24 8.78 -15.32
N VAL A 382 -16.46 7.56 -15.81
CA VAL A 382 -16.77 6.42 -14.95
C VAL A 382 -15.49 5.93 -14.27
N VAL A 383 -15.51 5.88 -12.94
CA VAL A 383 -14.42 5.37 -12.11
C VAL A 383 -15.01 4.28 -11.19
N PRO A 384 -14.69 3.00 -11.40
CA PRO A 384 -14.99 1.94 -10.45
C PRO A 384 -14.43 2.27 -9.06
N VAL A 385 -15.23 2.04 -8.02
CA VAL A 385 -14.86 2.37 -6.63
C VAL A 385 -14.93 1.14 -5.75
N ASP A 386 -13.86 0.88 -5.00
CA ASP A 386 -13.88 -0.04 -3.85
C ASP A 386 -14.22 0.77 -2.59
N PHE A 387 -15.46 0.67 -2.11
CA PHE A 387 -15.89 1.23 -0.84
C PHE A 387 -15.55 0.25 0.28
N ILE A 388 -14.83 0.69 1.30
CA ILE A 388 -14.46 -0.14 2.46
C ILE A 388 -15.01 0.51 3.72
N GLY A 389 -15.84 -0.21 4.47
CA GLY A 389 -16.50 0.27 5.68
C GLY A 389 -16.29 -0.67 6.86
N PHE A 390 -16.49 -0.16 8.07
CA PHE A 390 -16.32 -0.95 9.30
C PHE A 390 -17.60 -0.95 10.13
N ILE A 391 -18.01 -2.10 10.65
CA ILE A 391 -19.20 -2.22 11.51
C ILE A 391 -18.96 -1.45 12.82
N LYS A 392 -17.74 -1.53 13.38
CA LYS A 392 -17.38 -0.88 14.64
C LYS A 392 -16.29 0.18 14.44
N SER A 393 -16.49 1.36 15.03
CA SER A 393 -15.43 2.37 15.17
C SER A 393 -14.41 1.97 16.23
N ASN A 394 -13.13 2.26 15.97
CA ASN A 394 -12.06 2.18 16.98
C ASN A 394 -12.10 3.31 18.01
N TYR A 395 -12.92 4.34 17.77
CA TYR A 395 -13.19 5.45 18.68
C TYR A 395 -14.64 5.88 18.53
N ALA A 396 -15.53 5.27 19.33
CA ALA A 396 -16.96 5.56 19.27
C ALA A 396 -17.28 6.87 20.01
N ILE A 397 -18.00 7.75 19.33
CA ILE A 397 -18.57 8.98 19.91
C ILE A 397 -20.08 8.89 19.70
N ASP A 398 -20.81 8.78 20.81
CA ASP A 398 -22.28 8.76 20.82
C ASP A 398 -22.81 10.11 21.31
N ASN A 399 -23.11 10.98 20.35
CA ASN A 399 -23.70 12.30 20.60
C ASN A 399 -25.24 12.29 20.56
N THR A 400 -25.87 11.10 20.46
CA THR A 400 -27.34 11.03 20.46
C THR A 400 -27.94 11.52 21.77
N LYS A 401 -27.19 11.36 22.86
CA LYS A 401 -27.55 11.85 24.20
C LYS A 401 -27.42 13.37 24.34
N THR A 402 -26.75 14.04 23.41
CA THR A 402 -26.56 15.51 23.39
C THR A 402 -27.35 16.19 22.28
N GLY A 403 -28.31 15.49 21.66
CA GLY A 403 -29.27 16.06 20.71
C GLY A 403 -29.03 15.69 19.24
N GLU A 404 -27.98 14.93 18.91
CA GLU A 404 -27.77 14.42 17.55
C GLU A 404 -28.71 13.24 17.25
N THR A 405 -29.04 13.03 15.97
CA THR A 405 -29.96 11.95 15.58
C THR A 405 -29.29 10.56 15.58
N VAL A 406 -27.99 10.52 15.27
CA VAL A 406 -27.19 9.29 15.18
C VAL A 406 -25.80 9.49 15.76
N SER A 407 -25.06 8.40 16.00
CA SER A 407 -23.66 8.50 16.41
C SER A 407 -22.78 9.02 15.27
N ASN A 408 -21.58 9.53 15.56
CA ASN A 408 -20.65 9.96 14.52
C ASN A 408 -20.26 8.83 13.56
N HIS A 409 -20.22 7.59 14.07
CA HIS A 409 -19.91 6.42 13.23
C HIS A 409 -21.08 6.08 12.31
N ASP A 410 -22.31 6.15 12.79
CA ASP A 410 -23.49 5.92 11.96
C ASP A 410 -23.68 7.01 10.91
N GLU A 411 -23.33 8.27 11.21
CA GLU A 411 -23.29 9.36 10.23
C GLU A 411 -22.27 9.07 9.11
N LEU A 412 -21.05 8.64 9.47
CA LEU A 412 -20.04 8.20 8.51
C LEU A 412 -20.56 7.03 7.65
N MET A 413 -21.16 6.02 8.28
CA MET A 413 -21.62 4.81 7.61
C MET A 413 -22.89 5.04 6.77
N SER A 414 -23.73 6.01 7.12
CA SER A 414 -24.86 6.44 6.27
C SER A 414 -24.38 6.83 4.88
N ASN A 415 -23.23 7.52 4.82
CA ASN A 415 -22.60 7.86 3.56
C ASN A 415 -21.94 6.66 2.85
N PHE A 416 -21.37 5.70 3.59
CA PHE A 416 -20.84 4.44 3.03
C PHE A 416 -21.92 3.65 2.29
N PHE A 417 -23.14 3.60 2.84
CA PHE A 417 -24.26 2.89 2.21
C PHE A 417 -24.91 3.71 1.08
N ALA A 418 -25.01 5.03 1.21
CA ALA A 418 -25.68 5.87 0.22
C ALA A 418 -24.89 6.05 -1.09
N GLN A 419 -23.56 6.21 -1.02
CA GLN A 419 -22.76 6.57 -2.20
C GLN A 419 -22.73 5.48 -3.30
N PRO A 420 -22.56 4.17 -2.98
CA PRO A 420 -22.65 3.11 -3.97
C PRO A 420 -24.00 3.06 -4.68
N ASP A 421 -25.10 3.29 -3.96
CA ASP A 421 -26.45 3.33 -4.54
C ASP A 421 -26.65 4.55 -5.44
N ALA A 422 -26.19 5.73 -5.02
CA ALA A 422 -26.23 6.93 -5.84
C ALA A 422 -25.46 6.74 -7.17
N LEU A 423 -24.29 6.08 -7.12
CA LEU A 423 -23.49 5.74 -8.30
C LEU A 423 -24.19 4.71 -9.21
N ALA A 424 -24.85 3.71 -8.62
CA ALA A 424 -25.53 2.65 -9.37
C ALA A 424 -26.83 3.13 -10.02
N TYR A 425 -27.67 3.84 -9.27
CA TYR A 425 -29.02 4.24 -9.70
C TYR A 425 -29.05 5.54 -10.48
N GLY A 426 -28.28 6.54 -10.06
CA GLY A 426 -28.40 7.89 -10.58
C GLY A 426 -29.77 8.52 -10.30
N LYS A 427 -30.06 9.60 -11.02
CA LYS A 427 -31.30 10.38 -10.97
C LYS A 427 -31.55 10.96 -12.36
N GLY A 428 -32.64 10.52 -13.00
CA GLY A 428 -32.94 10.85 -14.39
C GLY A 428 -33.73 12.16 -14.57
N PRO A 429 -33.85 12.67 -15.81
CA PRO A 429 -34.60 13.88 -16.12
C PRO A 429 -36.06 13.88 -15.64
N GLU A 430 -36.77 12.77 -15.79
CA GLU A 430 -38.19 12.67 -15.39
C GLU A 430 -38.38 12.74 -13.87
N GLU A 431 -37.42 12.24 -13.09
CA GLU A 431 -37.42 12.39 -11.63
C GLU A 431 -37.20 13.86 -11.24
N LEU A 432 -36.27 14.55 -11.91
CA LEU A 432 -35.99 15.97 -11.69
C LEU A 432 -37.16 16.88 -12.06
N LYS A 433 -37.89 16.57 -13.14
CA LYS A 433 -39.13 17.29 -13.52
C LYS A 433 -40.19 17.18 -12.43
N LYS A 434 -40.38 15.99 -11.87
CA LYS A 434 -41.33 15.76 -10.76
C LYS A 434 -40.93 16.50 -9.48
N GLU A 435 -39.63 16.69 -9.25
CA GLU A 435 -39.09 17.51 -8.14
C GLU A 435 -39.21 19.03 -8.39
N GLY A 436 -39.79 19.46 -9.52
CA GLY A 436 -39.95 20.88 -9.85
C GLY A 436 -38.65 21.58 -10.26
N VAL A 437 -37.64 20.83 -10.71
CA VAL A 437 -36.40 21.40 -11.23
C VAL A 437 -36.68 22.12 -12.55
N ALA A 438 -36.28 23.39 -12.64
CA ALA A 438 -36.41 24.19 -13.86
C ALA A 438 -35.75 23.48 -15.06
N GLU A 439 -36.40 23.51 -16.23
CA GLU A 439 -36.00 22.74 -17.43
C GLU A 439 -34.52 22.92 -17.80
N LEU A 440 -34.02 24.17 -17.72
CA LEU A 440 -32.62 24.49 -18.01
C LEU A 440 -31.63 23.78 -17.07
N LEU A 441 -32.01 23.52 -15.82
CA LEU A 441 -31.15 22.88 -14.82
C LEU A 441 -31.21 21.35 -14.85
N ILE A 442 -32.18 20.75 -15.55
CA ILE A 442 -32.34 19.29 -15.58
C ILE A 442 -31.07 18.59 -16.10
N PRO A 443 -30.44 18.98 -17.22
CA PRO A 443 -29.22 18.33 -17.68
C PRO A 443 -28.07 18.44 -16.66
N HIS A 444 -27.98 19.57 -15.96
CA HIS A 444 -26.94 19.82 -14.95
C HIS A 444 -27.14 19.01 -13.66
N LYS A 445 -28.40 18.73 -13.30
CA LYS A 445 -28.76 17.94 -12.10
C LYS A 445 -28.98 16.46 -12.40
N THR A 446 -28.82 16.03 -13.65
CA THR A 446 -28.96 14.62 -14.05
C THR A 446 -27.74 13.83 -13.57
N PHE A 447 -28.00 12.70 -12.91
CA PHE A 447 -27.00 11.72 -12.51
C PHE A 447 -27.20 10.48 -13.38
N PRO A 448 -26.29 10.16 -14.32
CA PRO A 448 -26.51 9.06 -15.26
C PRO A 448 -26.61 7.66 -14.62
N GLY A 449 -26.15 7.48 -13.39
CA GLY A 449 -26.04 6.16 -12.75
C GLY A 449 -25.06 5.24 -13.48
N ASN A 450 -25.27 3.93 -13.35
CA ASN A 450 -24.50 2.88 -14.03
C ASN A 450 -22.99 2.90 -13.78
N ARG A 451 -22.56 3.38 -12.60
CA ARG A 451 -21.15 3.49 -12.22
C ARG A 451 -20.80 2.36 -11.24
N PRO A 452 -19.87 1.45 -11.60
CA PRO A 452 -19.68 0.22 -10.85
C PRO A 452 -18.96 0.43 -9.51
N SER A 453 -19.29 -0.39 -8.53
CA SER A 453 -18.61 -0.39 -7.24
C SER A 453 -18.56 -1.76 -6.58
N ASN A 454 -17.58 -1.95 -5.69
CA ASN A 454 -17.55 -2.99 -4.68
C ASN A 454 -17.78 -2.36 -3.31
N MET A 455 -18.48 -3.07 -2.43
CA MET A 455 -18.61 -2.71 -1.02
C MET A 455 -18.00 -3.82 -0.18
N LEU A 456 -16.95 -3.50 0.58
CA LEU A 456 -16.31 -4.38 1.54
C LEU A 456 -16.65 -3.89 2.95
N LEU A 457 -17.51 -4.59 3.65
CA LEU A 457 -17.84 -4.33 5.05
C LEU A 457 -17.00 -5.25 5.94
N VAL A 458 -16.34 -4.67 6.93
CA VAL A 458 -15.40 -5.36 7.84
C VAL A 458 -15.88 -5.21 9.28
N ASP A 459 -15.81 -6.25 10.10
CA ASP A 459 -16.32 -6.21 11.48
C ASP A 459 -15.73 -5.06 12.31
N SER A 460 -14.41 -4.92 12.31
CA SER A 460 -13.69 -3.87 13.05
C SER A 460 -12.27 -3.71 12.52
N LEU A 461 -11.64 -2.55 12.77
CA LEU A 461 -10.28 -2.27 12.34
C LEU A 461 -9.28 -2.75 13.42
N THR A 462 -8.83 -3.99 13.30
CA THR A 462 -7.87 -4.64 14.22
C THR A 462 -6.57 -4.93 13.47
N PRO A 463 -5.47 -5.26 14.16
CA PRO A 463 -4.25 -5.73 13.48
C PRO A 463 -4.54 -6.88 12.50
N TYR A 464 -5.39 -7.82 12.90
CA TYR A 464 -5.81 -8.95 12.07
C TYR A 464 -6.53 -8.48 10.80
N SER A 465 -7.56 -7.65 10.90
CA SER A 465 -8.31 -7.20 9.72
C SER A 465 -7.51 -6.24 8.84
N VAL A 466 -6.58 -5.45 9.41
CA VAL A 466 -5.57 -4.69 8.65
C VAL A 466 -4.71 -5.63 7.81
N GLY A 467 -4.28 -6.75 8.39
CA GLY A 467 -3.56 -7.81 7.68
C GLY A 467 -4.41 -8.43 6.57
N GLN A 468 -5.67 -8.76 6.84
CA GLN A 468 -6.56 -9.31 5.84
C GLN A 468 -6.76 -8.35 4.66
N MET A 469 -7.03 -7.06 4.92
CA MET A 469 -7.24 -6.06 3.87
C MET A 469 -6.01 -5.91 2.98
N LEU A 470 -4.81 -5.87 3.55
CA LEU A 470 -3.61 -5.85 2.74
C LEU A 470 -3.44 -7.14 1.92
N GLY A 471 -3.66 -8.30 2.53
CA GLY A 471 -3.58 -9.60 1.84
C GLY A 471 -4.54 -9.69 0.65
N LEU A 472 -5.77 -9.17 0.80
CA LEU A 472 -6.74 -9.08 -0.30
C LEU A 472 -6.16 -8.31 -1.49
N TYR A 473 -5.54 -7.16 -1.22
CA TYR A 473 -5.01 -6.28 -2.26
C TYR A 473 -3.68 -6.76 -2.87
N GLU A 474 -2.83 -7.43 -2.09
CA GLU A 474 -1.66 -8.14 -2.63
C GLU A 474 -2.10 -9.20 -3.66
N HIS A 475 -3.11 -10.00 -3.32
CA HIS A 475 -3.54 -11.12 -4.14
C HIS A 475 -4.42 -10.71 -5.31
N ARG A 476 -5.33 -9.74 -5.18
CA ARG A 476 -6.09 -9.27 -6.37
C ARG A 476 -5.17 -8.65 -7.43
N THR A 477 -4.07 -8.03 -7.00
CA THR A 477 -3.04 -7.50 -7.90
C THR A 477 -2.38 -8.64 -8.68
N GLY A 478 -2.04 -9.74 -7.99
CA GLY A 478 -1.51 -10.95 -8.62
C GLY A 478 -2.49 -11.61 -9.59
N VAL A 479 -3.79 -11.68 -9.24
CA VAL A 479 -4.86 -12.18 -10.11
C VAL A 479 -4.86 -11.42 -11.43
N GLN A 480 -4.89 -10.08 -11.39
CA GLN A 480 -4.88 -9.25 -12.60
C GLN A 480 -3.62 -9.50 -13.46
N GLY A 481 -2.44 -9.52 -12.83
CA GLY A 481 -1.19 -9.77 -13.53
C GLY A 481 -1.14 -11.14 -14.22
N PHE A 482 -1.64 -12.18 -13.55
CA PHE A 482 -1.70 -13.53 -14.09
C PHE A 482 -2.69 -13.68 -15.24
N ILE A 483 -3.80 -12.93 -15.23
CA ILE A 483 -4.73 -12.85 -16.37
C ILE A 483 -4.08 -12.14 -17.56
N TRP A 484 -3.41 -11.01 -17.32
CA TRP A 484 -2.77 -10.23 -18.38
C TRP A 484 -1.51 -10.88 -18.96
N GLY A 485 -0.97 -11.91 -18.28
CA GLY A 485 0.26 -12.57 -18.70
C GLY A 485 1.50 -11.71 -18.51
N ILE A 486 1.51 -10.83 -17.51
CA ILE A 486 2.62 -9.92 -17.20
C ILE A 486 3.38 -10.36 -15.95
N ASN A 487 4.61 -9.86 -15.78
CA ASN A 487 5.34 -10.05 -14.53
C ASN A 487 4.95 -8.99 -13.50
N SER A 488 4.16 -9.36 -12.49
CA SER A 488 3.78 -8.46 -11.39
C SER A 488 4.90 -8.16 -10.39
N PHE A 489 6.09 -8.75 -10.56
CA PHE A 489 7.11 -8.81 -9.50
C PHE A 489 8.45 -8.17 -9.86
N ASP A 490 8.60 -7.68 -11.10
CA ASP A 490 9.71 -6.80 -11.52
C ASP A 490 9.27 -5.33 -11.53
N GLN A 491 10.22 -4.42 -11.83
CA GLN A 491 9.98 -2.97 -11.93
C GLN A 491 11.03 -2.22 -12.78
N PHE A 492 11.41 -2.72 -13.96
CA PHE A 492 12.47 -2.07 -14.76
C PHE A 492 12.20 -0.60 -15.13
N GLY A 493 10.93 -0.18 -15.16
CA GLY A 493 10.52 1.18 -15.50
C GLY A 493 11.11 2.29 -14.63
N VAL A 494 11.61 1.97 -13.42
CA VAL A 494 12.19 2.99 -12.52
C VAL A 494 13.68 3.24 -12.74
N GLU A 495 14.38 2.40 -13.52
CA GLU A 495 15.85 2.44 -13.60
C GLU A 495 16.38 3.60 -14.44
N LEU A 496 15.70 3.96 -15.53
CA LEU A 496 16.14 5.05 -16.41
C LEU A 496 16.23 6.38 -15.64
N GLY A 497 15.22 6.70 -14.83
CA GLY A 497 15.21 7.89 -13.98
C GLY A 497 16.39 7.92 -13.00
N LYS A 498 16.75 6.78 -12.40
CA LYS A 498 17.91 6.67 -11.49
C LYS A 498 19.23 6.92 -12.22
N VAL A 499 19.40 6.38 -13.42
CA VAL A 499 20.61 6.60 -14.23
C VAL A 499 20.76 8.07 -14.60
N LEU A 500 19.69 8.70 -15.09
CA LEU A 500 19.70 10.12 -15.45
C LEU A 500 19.91 11.01 -14.22
N GLY A 501 19.27 10.71 -13.09
CA GLY A 501 19.45 11.42 -11.82
C GLY A 501 20.89 11.39 -11.31
N LYS A 502 21.61 10.26 -11.43
CA LYS A 502 23.04 10.18 -11.09
C LYS A 502 23.91 11.11 -11.93
N LYS A 503 23.64 11.19 -13.24
CA LYS A 503 24.36 12.09 -14.14
C LYS A 503 24.10 13.56 -13.81
N VAL A 504 22.84 13.95 -13.54
CA VAL A 504 22.51 15.32 -13.10
C VAL A 504 23.17 15.63 -11.77
N ARG A 505 23.18 14.69 -10.81
CA ARG A 505 23.90 14.85 -9.54
C ARG A 505 25.39 15.12 -9.74
N LYS A 506 26.04 14.37 -10.64
CA LYS A 506 27.45 14.58 -10.99
C LYS A 506 27.66 15.98 -11.58
N GLN A 507 26.84 16.39 -12.54
CA GLN A 507 26.88 17.74 -13.11
C GLN A 507 26.71 18.84 -12.04
N LEU A 508 25.76 18.67 -11.12
CA LEU A 508 25.55 19.61 -10.01
C LEU A 508 26.78 19.68 -9.10
N GLN A 509 27.41 18.55 -8.82
CA GLN A 509 28.63 18.49 -8.02
C GLN A 509 29.77 19.22 -8.73
N GLU A 510 30.07 18.89 -9.98
CA GLU A 510 31.14 19.50 -10.78
C GLU A 510 30.91 21.01 -10.96
N SER A 511 29.67 21.43 -11.25
CA SER A 511 29.35 22.87 -11.38
C SER A 511 29.47 23.63 -10.07
N ARG A 512 29.14 23.01 -8.91
CA ARG A 512 29.23 23.67 -7.60
C ARG A 512 30.65 23.67 -7.04
N GLN A 513 31.39 22.58 -7.20
CA GLN A 513 32.69 22.38 -6.56
C GLN A 513 33.86 22.78 -7.46
N GLU A 514 33.72 22.60 -8.77
CA GLU A 514 34.82 22.75 -9.74
C GLU A 514 34.55 23.89 -10.75
N GLY A 515 33.40 24.57 -10.65
CA GLY A 515 33.02 25.63 -11.58
C GLY A 515 32.75 25.14 -13.00
N ALA A 516 32.51 23.84 -13.18
CA ALA A 516 32.30 23.24 -14.49
C ALA A 516 31.09 23.88 -15.22
N LYS A 517 31.23 24.05 -16.54
CA LYS A 517 30.17 24.58 -17.40
C LYS A 517 28.90 23.74 -17.23
N VAL A 518 27.78 24.43 -16.97
CA VAL A 518 26.49 23.78 -16.78
C VAL A 518 25.98 23.22 -18.10
N ALA A 519 25.81 21.90 -18.16
CA ALA A 519 25.24 21.19 -19.29
C ALA A 519 24.21 20.15 -18.80
N GLY A 520 23.01 20.18 -19.39
CA GLY A 520 22.00 19.13 -19.24
C GLY A 520 21.98 18.20 -20.45
N PHE A 521 21.09 17.21 -20.43
CA PHE A 521 20.94 16.26 -21.54
C PHE A 521 20.40 16.88 -22.83
N ASN A 522 19.72 18.01 -22.73
CA ASN A 522 19.17 18.77 -23.84
C ASN A 522 19.13 20.26 -23.47
N ALA A 523 18.83 21.12 -24.45
CA ALA A 523 18.81 22.56 -24.27
C ALA A 523 17.86 23.04 -23.15
N SER A 524 16.70 22.40 -23.01
CA SER A 524 15.73 22.72 -21.95
C SER A 524 16.30 22.43 -20.55
N THR A 525 16.82 21.22 -20.33
CA THR A 525 17.45 20.84 -19.06
C THR A 525 18.67 21.71 -18.76
N THR A 526 19.49 22.01 -19.77
CA THR A 526 20.63 22.93 -19.61
C THR A 526 20.18 24.30 -19.10
N LYS A 527 19.16 24.90 -19.73
CA LYS A 527 18.62 26.20 -19.33
C LYS A 527 18.07 26.18 -17.90
N MET A 528 17.31 25.13 -17.54
CA MET A 528 16.77 24.99 -16.18
C MET A 528 17.86 24.79 -15.12
N LEU A 529 18.89 23.99 -15.43
CA LEU A 529 20.04 23.81 -14.53
C LEU A 529 20.83 25.10 -14.32
N GLN A 530 21.02 25.89 -15.39
CA GLN A 530 21.65 27.20 -15.29
C GLN A 530 20.85 28.13 -14.37
N MET A 531 19.53 28.18 -14.54
CA MET A 531 18.65 28.98 -13.67
C MET A 531 18.72 28.52 -12.22
N PHE A 532 18.64 27.20 -11.97
CA PHE A 532 18.72 26.63 -10.63
C PHE A 532 20.03 26.98 -9.92
N LEU A 533 21.18 26.80 -10.59
CA LEU A 533 22.50 27.10 -10.03
C LEU A 533 22.77 28.61 -9.88
N ALA A 534 22.14 29.45 -10.70
CA ALA A 534 22.26 30.90 -10.59
C ALA A 534 21.42 31.49 -9.44
N GLY A 535 20.27 30.88 -9.13
CA GLY A 535 19.35 31.33 -8.09
C GLY A 535 20.01 31.39 -6.70
N GLU A 536 20.74 30.35 -6.31
CA GLU A 536 21.41 30.28 -5.00
C GLU A 536 22.52 31.33 -4.82
N LYS A 537 23.20 31.76 -5.90
CA LYS A 537 24.24 32.80 -5.82
C LYS A 537 23.69 34.19 -5.47
N LYS A 538 22.39 34.41 -5.65
CA LYS A 538 21.72 35.67 -5.27
C LYS A 538 21.42 35.73 -3.77
N GLU A 539 21.10 34.59 -3.15
CA GLU A 539 20.86 34.52 -1.70
C GLU A 539 22.14 34.65 -0.88
N SER A 540 23.30 34.22 -1.39
CA SER A 540 24.58 34.40 -0.69
C SER A 540 25.16 35.83 -0.74
N LYS A 541 24.44 36.78 -1.35
CA LYS A 541 24.84 38.20 -1.48
C LYS A 541 23.88 39.16 -0.76
N LEU A 542 22.83 38.63 -0.15
CA LEU A 542 21.94 39.31 0.80
C LEU A 542 22.29 38.81 2.20
#